data_AF-X1NM15-F1
#
_entry.id   AF-X1NM15-F1
#
_cell.length_a   1.000
_cell.length_b   1.000
_cell.length_c   1.000
_cell.angle_alpha   90.00
_cell.angle_beta   90.00
_cell.angle_gamma   90.00
#
_symmetry.space_group_name_H-M   'P 1'
#
loop_
_entity.id
_entity.type
_entity.pdbx_description
1 polymer ?
#
loop_
_entity_poly.entity_id
_entity_poly.type
_entity_poly.pdbx_seq_one_letter_code
_entity_poly.pdbx_strand_id
1 'polypeptide(L)'
;MPSLRFDDRSRQTDPIVARSNLLQVLAKCPAGRWLLLSSFLDALKHRRPDFLRPDGDYDSWYVRDAGTGEYLSGFASWEKVEGALATHTITSSLRWLGVVDLGYGGEDADPTAFRISDQGSSLLPAEPQVPQAEAASSSSPPATVGGDLTITMSVTNSMYERYQLERFAEWEAQDSVATYRITADSVWRAYNAGVNTAQIARFLKRITKDQVPPAVSRALQAWGG
;
A
#
# COMPACT_ATOMS: atom_id res chain seq x y z
N MET A 1 -4.77 -15.75 -11.64
CA MET A 1 -3.85 -16.84 -11.26
C MET A 1 -3.72 -17.81 -12.42
N PRO A 2 -2.51 -18.22 -12.84
CA PRO A 2 -2.31 -18.99 -14.07
C PRO A 2 -2.86 -20.43 -14.02
N SER A 3 -2.97 -21.02 -12.84
CA SER A 3 -3.30 -22.45 -12.65
C SER A 3 -4.80 -22.77 -12.59
N LEU A 4 -5.70 -21.77 -12.62
CA LEU A 4 -7.15 -21.99 -12.59
C LEU A 4 -7.84 -21.36 -13.80
N ARG A 5 -8.84 -22.07 -14.34
CA ARG A 5 -9.75 -21.57 -15.37
C ARG A 5 -11.17 -21.53 -14.82
N PHE A 6 -11.86 -20.42 -15.05
CA PHE A 6 -13.25 -20.22 -14.65
C PHE A 6 -14.11 -20.16 -15.91
N ASP A 7 -15.00 -21.15 -16.09
CA ASP A 7 -15.77 -21.30 -17.33
C ASP A 7 -16.99 -20.37 -17.37
N ASP A 8 -17.54 -19.99 -16.21
CA ASP A 8 -18.65 -19.03 -16.10
C ASP A 8 -18.20 -17.74 -15.42
N ARG A 9 -18.34 -16.61 -16.12
CA ARG A 9 -18.01 -15.27 -15.60
C ARG A 9 -19.16 -14.60 -14.86
N SER A 10 -20.38 -15.15 -14.95
CA SER A 10 -21.60 -14.50 -14.44
C SER A 10 -21.84 -14.69 -12.93
N ARG A 11 -21.12 -15.62 -12.29
CA ARG A 11 -21.23 -15.95 -10.85
C ARG A 11 -19.91 -15.80 -10.08
N GLN A 12 -19.02 -14.91 -10.52
CA GLN A 12 -17.74 -14.71 -9.84
C GLN A 12 -17.93 -13.91 -8.55
N THR A 13 -17.36 -14.39 -7.43
CA THR A 13 -17.25 -13.58 -6.21
C THR A 13 -16.67 -12.22 -6.53
N ASP A 14 -17.22 -11.18 -5.89
CA ASP A 14 -16.64 -9.86 -5.91
C ASP A 14 -15.17 -9.93 -5.44
N PRO A 15 -14.19 -9.66 -6.33
CA PRO A 15 -12.78 -9.77 -5.99
C PRO A 15 -12.35 -8.80 -4.89
N ILE A 16 -13.12 -7.72 -4.65
CA ILE A 16 -12.89 -6.80 -3.53
C ILE A 16 -13.23 -7.50 -2.22
N VAL A 17 -14.37 -8.19 -2.15
CA VAL A 17 -14.81 -8.92 -0.95
C VAL A 17 -13.81 -10.03 -0.60
N ALA A 18 -13.41 -10.85 -1.58
CA ALA A 18 -12.46 -11.93 -1.35
C ALA A 18 -11.11 -11.43 -0.82
N ARG A 19 -10.56 -10.37 -1.43
CA ARG A 19 -9.30 -9.76 -0.98
C ARG A 19 -9.45 -9.12 0.39
N SER A 20 -10.53 -8.39 0.64
CA SER A 20 -10.81 -7.78 1.95
C SER A 20 -10.84 -8.84 3.05
N ASN A 21 -11.54 -9.95 2.82
CA ASN A 21 -11.61 -11.06 3.77
C ASN A 21 -10.23 -11.68 4.05
N LEU A 22 -9.42 -11.90 3.02
CA LEU A 22 -8.06 -12.42 3.19
C LEU A 22 -7.15 -11.44 3.95
N LEU A 23 -7.20 -10.15 3.59
CA LEU A 23 -6.42 -9.11 4.24
C LEU A 23 -6.79 -8.94 5.71
N GLN A 24 -8.07 -9.08 6.07
CA GLN A 24 -8.51 -9.09 7.47
C GLN A 24 -7.93 -10.27 8.28
N VAL A 25 -7.72 -11.43 7.66
CA VAL A 25 -7.08 -12.57 8.33
C VAL A 25 -5.58 -12.32 8.47
N LEU A 26 -4.93 -11.78 7.44
CA LEU A 26 -3.52 -11.40 7.47
C LEU A 26 -3.25 -10.32 8.53
N ALA A 27 -4.15 -9.36 8.71
CA ALA A 27 -4.02 -8.31 9.73
C ALA A 27 -3.90 -8.86 11.17
N LYS A 28 -4.37 -10.09 11.42
CA LYS A 28 -4.27 -10.76 12.72
C LYS A 28 -2.93 -11.46 12.94
N CYS A 29 -2.11 -11.56 11.90
CA CYS A 29 -0.80 -12.18 12.00
C CYS A 29 0.20 -11.18 12.61
N PRO A 30 1.11 -11.64 13.49
CA PRO A 30 2.10 -10.75 14.09
C PRO A 30 3.04 -10.16 13.02
N ALA A 31 3.09 -8.83 12.93
CA ALA A 31 4.04 -8.13 12.08
C ALA A 31 5.50 -8.48 12.44
N GLY A 32 6.38 -8.50 11.45
CA GLY A 32 7.81 -8.78 11.68
C GLY A 32 8.16 -10.24 12.01
N ARG A 33 7.18 -11.15 12.16
CA ARG A 33 7.42 -12.57 12.43
C ARG A 33 7.28 -13.43 11.17
N TRP A 34 8.23 -14.34 10.97
CA TRP A 34 8.14 -15.37 9.92
C TRP A 34 7.11 -16.44 10.29
N LEU A 35 6.20 -16.71 9.34
CA LEU A 35 5.13 -17.70 9.44
C LEU A 35 5.23 -18.67 8.27
N LEU A 36 5.01 -19.95 8.53
CA LEU A 36 4.91 -20.95 7.47
C LEU A 36 3.63 -20.69 6.65
N LEU A 37 3.77 -20.71 5.33
CA LEU A 37 2.65 -20.51 4.42
C LEU A 37 1.61 -21.62 4.59
N SER A 38 2.05 -22.88 4.70
CA SER A 38 1.18 -24.03 4.95
C SER A 38 0.36 -23.87 6.24
N SER A 39 0.99 -23.50 7.36
CA SER A 39 0.30 -23.29 8.63
C SER A 39 -0.72 -22.13 8.56
N PHE A 40 -0.42 -21.08 7.80
CA PHE A 40 -1.39 -20.01 7.55
C PHE A 40 -2.58 -20.50 6.73
N LEU A 41 -2.35 -21.25 5.65
CA LEU A 41 -3.41 -21.80 4.81
C LEU A 41 -4.31 -22.77 5.60
N ASP A 42 -3.72 -23.61 6.45
CA ASP A 42 -4.47 -24.49 7.35
C ASP A 42 -5.35 -23.66 8.29
N ALA A 43 -4.79 -22.63 8.94
CA ALA A 43 -5.56 -21.75 9.81
C ALA A 43 -6.68 -21.01 9.05
N LEU A 44 -6.41 -20.57 7.82
CA LEU A 44 -7.39 -19.92 6.95
C LEU A 44 -8.54 -20.88 6.60
N LYS A 45 -8.22 -22.12 6.19
CA LYS A 45 -9.19 -23.19 5.91
C LYS A 45 -10.08 -23.51 7.11
N HIS A 46 -9.53 -23.50 8.32
CA HIS A 46 -10.30 -23.82 9.53
C HIS A 46 -11.12 -22.65 10.06
N ARG A 47 -10.63 -21.40 9.94
CA ARG A 47 -11.25 -20.23 10.61
C ARG A 47 -12.05 -19.33 9.68
N ARG A 48 -11.67 -19.26 8.41
CA ARG A 48 -12.32 -18.46 7.35
C ARG A 48 -12.27 -19.22 6.01
N PRO A 49 -12.81 -20.45 5.93
CA PRO A 49 -12.80 -21.24 4.69
C PRO A 49 -13.50 -20.51 3.53
N ASP A 50 -14.57 -19.79 3.86
CA ASP A 50 -15.46 -19.10 2.92
C ASP A 50 -14.96 -17.73 2.47
N PHE A 51 -13.67 -17.38 2.71
CA PHE A 51 -13.16 -16.04 2.41
C PHE A 51 -13.35 -15.66 0.92
N LEU A 52 -13.28 -16.66 0.03
CA LEU A 52 -13.50 -16.54 -1.41
C LEU A 52 -14.97 -16.76 -1.80
N ARG A 53 -15.75 -17.52 -1.04
CA ARG A 53 -17.14 -17.86 -1.36
C ARG A 53 -18.01 -17.53 -0.15
N PRO A 54 -18.44 -16.26 0.02
CA PRO A 54 -19.11 -15.83 1.26
C PRO A 54 -20.43 -16.57 1.56
N ASP A 55 -21.04 -17.18 0.55
CA ASP A 55 -22.23 -18.04 0.66
C ASP A 55 -21.91 -19.48 1.05
N GLY A 56 -20.64 -19.88 1.08
CA GLY A 56 -20.19 -21.23 1.41
C GLY A 56 -20.53 -22.27 0.35
N ASP A 57 -20.85 -21.86 -0.88
CA ASP A 57 -21.21 -22.79 -1.95
C ASP A 57 -19.95 -23.32 -2.68
N TYR A 58 -19.53 -24.52 -2.29
CA TYR A 58 -18.35 -25.16 -2.85
C TYR A 58 -18.58 -25.92 -4.16
N ASP A 59 -19.84 -26.19 -4.51
CA ASP A 59 -20.19 -27.10 -5.60
C ASP A 59 -20.64 -26.37 -6.87
N SER A 60 -21.23 -25.18 -6.74
CA SER A 60 -21.82 -24.44 -7.85
C SER A 60 -20.83 -23.72 -8.77
N TRP A 61 -19.54 -23.70 -8.42
CA TRP A 61 -18.54 -22.96 -9.20
C TRP A 61 -17.92 -23.83 -10.28
N TYR A 62 -17.99 -23.35 -11.53
CA TYR A 62 -17.36 -23.97 -12.70
C TYR A 62 -15.87 -23.63 -12.81
N VAL A 63 -15.08 -24.18 -11.88
CA VAL A 63 -13.62 -24.03 -11.83
C VAL A 63 -12.94 -25.29 -12.37
N ARG A 64 -11.90 -25.11 -13.18
CA ARG A 64 -11.03 -26.18 -13.66
C ARG A 64 -9.57 -25.92 -13.33
N ASP A 65 -8.84 -27.00 -13.11
CA ASP A 65 -7.38 -26.96 -13.17
C ASP A 65 -6.94 -26.61 -14.60
N ALA A 66 -6.08 -25.60 -14.75
CA ALA A 66 -5.66 -25.10 -16.06
C ALA A 66 -4.75 -26.08 -16.82
N GLY A 67 -4.04 -26.97 -16.10
CA GLY A 67 -3.11 -27.95 -16.65
C GLY A 67 -3.79 -29.27 -17.01
N THR A 68 -4.65 -29.79 -16.14
CA THR A 68 -5.32 -31.08 -16.35
C THR A 68 -6.72 -30.95 -16.96
N GLY A 69 -7.36 -29.79 -16.85
CA GLY A 69 -8.75 -29.57 -17.27
C GLY A 69 -9.78 -30.22 -16.33
N GLU A 70 -9.33 -30.86 -15.26
CA GLU A 70 -10.18 -31.49 -14.25
C GLU A 70 -11.06 -30.45 -13.57
N TYR A 71 -12.31 -30.82 -13.32
CA TYR A 71 -13.26 -29.96 -12.62
C TYR A 71 -12.98 -29.98 -11.12
N LEU A 72 -12.87 -28.81 -10.52
CA LEU A 72 -12.56 -28.63 -9.11
C LEU A 72 -13.83 -28.22 -8.36
N SER A 73 -14.51 -29.21 -7.79
CA SER A 73 -15.77 -29.03 -7.06
C SER A 73 -15.67 -29.51 -5.61
N GLY A 74 -16.55 -28.94 -4.79
CA GLY A 74 -16.73 -29.29 -3.40
C GLY A 74 -15.57 -28.85 -2.51
N PHE A 75 -15.76 -28.98 -1.21
CA PHE A 75 -14.78 -28.56 -0.21
C PHE A 75 -13.46 -29.36 -0.28
N ALA A 76 -13.49 -30.57 -0.85
CA ALA A 76 -12.29 -31.36 -1.09
C ALA A 76 -11.28 -30.65 -2.02
N SER A 77 -11.76 -29.75 -2.89
CA SER A 77 -10.95 -28.97 -3.81
C SER A 77 -10.44 -27.64 -3.21
N TRP A 78 -10.68 -27.39 -1.90
CA TRP A 78 -10.41 -26.09 -1.27
C TRP A 78 -8.96 -25.63 -1.45
N GLU A 79 -7.99 -26.54 -1.28
CA GLU A 79 -6.57 -26.20 -1.42
C GLU A 79 -6.21 -25.83 -2.86
N LYS A 80 -6.80 -26.52 -3.84
CA LYS A 80 -6.56 -26.27 -5.26
C LYS A 80 -7.20 -24.97 -5.75
N VAL A 81 -8.25 -24.48 -5.09
CA VAL A 81 -8.99 -23.27 -5.49
C VAL A 81 -8.70 -22.10 -4.54
N GLU A 82 -9.26 -22.13 -3.33
CA GLU A 82 -9.11 -21.11 -2.29
C GLU A 82 -7.67 -20.99 -1.81
N GLY A 83 -7.05 -22.12 -1.46
CA GLY A 83 -5.67 -22.16 -0.97
C GLY A 83 -4.67 -21.65 -2.01
N ALA A 84 -4.87 -22.02 -3.28
CA ALA A 84 -4.06 -21.55 -4.39
C ALA A 84 -4.21 -20.04 -4.60
N LEU A 85 -5.44 -19.49 -4.53
CA LEU A 85 -5.66 -18.05 -4.65
C LEU A 85 -5.03 -17.26 -3.48
N ALA A 86 -5.18 -17.74 -2.25
CA ALA A 86 -4.56 -17.14 -1.07
C ALA A 86 -3.02 -17.13 -1.21
N THR A 87 -2.45 -18.29 -1.59
CA THR A 87 -1.02 -18.45 -1.88
C THR A 87 -0.56 -17.45 -2.91
N HIS A 88 -1.19 -17.41 -4.09
CA HIS A 88 -0.83 -16.49 -5.16
C HIS A 88 -0.95 -15.02 -4.74
N THR A 89 -1.97 -14.66 -3.97
CA THR A 89 -2.14 -13.29 -3.48
C THR A 89 -0.98 -12.89 -2.57
N ILE A 90 -0.57 -13.77 -1.65
CA ILE A 90 0.53 -13.54 -0.71
C ILE A 90 1.87 -13.51 -1.45
N THR A 91 2.16 -14.52 -2.27
CA THR A 91 3.48 -14.72 -2.90
C THR A 91 3.71 -13.83 -4.12
N SER A 92 2.64 -13.27 -4.71
CA SER A 92 2.74 -12.40 -5.88
C SER A 92 2.31 -10.97 -5.54
N SER A 93 1.01 -10.72 -5.36
CA SER A 93 0.48 -9.36 -5.24
C SER A 93 0.99 -8.62 -4.00
N LEU A 94 0.92 -9.25 -2.83
CA LEU A 94 1.36 -8.63 -1.58
C LEU A 94 2.87 -8.50 -1.49
N ARG A 95 3.62 -9.46 -2.05
CA ARG A 95 5.07 -9.34 -2.17
C ARG A 95 5.47 -8.17 -3.06
N TRP A 96 4.85 -8.03 -4.23
CA TRP A 96 5.16 -6.95 -5.16
C TRP A 96 4.82 -5.57 -4.58
N LEU A 97 3.74 -5.47 -3.79
CA LEU A 97 3.38 -4.25 -3.07
C LEU A 97 4.23 -3.98 -1.82
N GLY A 98 5.18 -4.84 -1.48
CA GLY A 98 6.03 -4.70 -0.28
C GLY A 98 5.30 -4.95 1.04
N VAL A 99 4.07 -5.50 1.00
CA VAL A 99 3.28 -5.81 2.20
C VAL A 99 3.87 -7.00 2.95
N VAL A 100 4.42 -7.96 2.21
CA VAL A 100 5.06 -9.16 2.79
C VAL A 100 6.43 -9.43 2.19
N ASP A 101 7.32 -9.98 3.01
CA ASP A 101 8.55 -10.65 2.57
C ASP A 101 8.28 -12.15 2.42
N LEU A 102 8.99 -12.83 1.52
CA LEU A 102 8.90 -14.28 1.33
C LEU A 102 10.19 -14.98 1.76
N GLY A 103 10.04 -16.12 2.41
CA GLY A 103 11.11 -17.02 2.83
C GLY A 103 11.12 -18.26 1.96
N TYR A 104 12.31 -18.67 1.55
CA TYR A 104 12.54 -19.78 0.63
C TYR A 104 13.32 -20.88 1.33
N GLY A 105 13.00 -22.14 1.04
CA GLY A 105 13.69 -23.31 1.62
C GLY A 105 15.01 -23.67 0.94
N GLY A 106 15.36 -23.00 -0.17
CA GLY A 106 16.54 -23.26 -0.98
C GLY A 106 16.58 -22.32 -2.19
N GLU A 107 17.65 -22.40 -2.96
CA GLU A 107 17.80 -21.67 -4.23
C GLU A 107 16.80 -22.25 -5.25
N ASP A 108 16.08 -21.37 -5.96
CA ASP A 108 15.01 -21.71 -6.93
C ASP A 108 13.79 -22.50 -6.38
N ALA A 109 13.64 -22.61 -5.06
CA ALA A 109 12.48 -23.24 -4.44
C ALA A 109 11.26 -22.30 -4.42
N ASP A 110 10.06 -22.88 -4.33
CA ASP A 110 8.84 -22.11 -4.01
C ASP A 110 8.93 -21.50 -2.60
N PRO A 111 8.30 -20.34 -2.36
CA PRO A 111 8.26 -19.72 -1.04
C PRO A 111 7.50 -20.61 -0.05
N THR A 112 8.15 -20.96 1.05
CA THR A 112 7.60 -21.81 2.12
C THR A 112 7.10 -21.01 3.32
N ALA A 113 7.56 -19.76 3.44
CA ALA A 113 7.21 -18.88 4.53
C ALA A 113 6.97 -17.44 4.03
N PHE A 114 6.28 -16.65 4.84
CA PHE A 114 6.15 -15.22 4.63
C PHE A 114 6.23 -14.47 5.96
N ARG A 115 6.46 -13.17 5.88
CA ARG A 115 6.43 -12.25 7.01
C ARG A 115 5.76 -10.96 6.57
N ILE A 116 4.87 -10.39 7.40
CA ILE A 116 4.35 -9.04 7.16
C ILE A 116 5.48 -8.05 7.45
N SER A 117 5.84 -7.25 6.45
CA SER A 117 6.90 -6.25 6.57
C SER A 117 6.45 -5.13 7.50
N ASP A 118 7.42 -4.41 8.11
CA ASP A 118 7.09 -3.32 9.04
C ASP A 118 6.22 -2.25 8.35
N GLN A 119 6.55 -1.90 7.11
CA GLN A 119 5.76 -0.96 6.31
C GLN A 119 4.41 -1.55 5.86
N GLY A 120 4.39 -2.84 5.53
CA GLY A 120 3.21 -3.56 5.10
C GLY A 120 2.12 -3.66 6.15
N SER A 121 2.50 -3.72 7.43
CA SER A 121 1.57 -3.76 8.55
C SER A 121 0.59 -2.58 8.56
N SER A 122 1.07 -1.38 8.18
CA SER A 122 0.26 -0.16 8.12
C SER A 122 -0.76 -0.13 6.96
N LEU A 123 -0.55 -0.98 5.94
CA LEU A 123 -1.41 -1.09 4.76
C LEU A 123 -2.50 -2.15 4.92
N LEU A 124 -2.37 -3.03 5.93
CA LEU A 124 -3.40 -4.00 6.25
C LEU A 124 -4.57 -3.30 6.98
N PRO A 125 -5.81 -3.82 6.85
CA PRO A 125 -6.94 -3.29 7.58
C PRO A 125 -6.62 -3.30 9.07
N ALA A 126 -6.68 -2.14 9.72
CA ALA A 126 -6.53 -2.07 11.16
C ALA A 126 -7.60 -2.99 11.80
N GLU A 127 -7.19 -3.87 12.71
CA GLU A 127 -8.16 -4.33 13.70
C GLU A 127 -8.75 -3.09 14.39
N PRO A 128 -10.03 -3.09 14.79
CA PRO A 128 -10.50 -2.12 15.78
C PRO A 128 -9.76 -2.41 17.09
N GLN A 129 -8.52 -1.92 17.18
CA GLN A 129 -7.71 -2.00 18.37
C GLN A 129 -8.29 -1.01 19.37
N VAL A 130 -8.61 -1.50 20.57
CA VAL A 130 -8.71 -0.63 21.75
C VAL A 130 -7.39 0.15 21.80
N PRO A 131 -7.42 1.50 21.85
CA PRO A 131 -6.22 2.30 21.62
C PRO A 131 -5.15 2.00 22.67
N GLN A 132 -4.18 1.17 22.30
CA GLN A 132 -2.93 1.04 23.04
C GLN A 132 -2.09 2.25 22.66
N ALA A 133 -2.02 3.19 23.60
CA ALA A 133 -1.24 4.40 23.48
C ALA A 133 0.25 4.05 23.46
N GLU A 134 0.79 3.80 22.27
CA GLU A 134 2.23 3.75 22.04
C GLU A 134 2.60 4.77 20.95
N ALA A 135 2.96 5.94 21.46
CA ALA A 135 4.00 6.86 21.03
C ALA A 135 3.97 7.42 19.60
N ALA A 136 3.76 8.74 19.57
CA ALA A 136 4.15 9.68 18.52
C ALA A 136 3.31 9.64 17.23
N SER A 137 2.03 9.96 17.37
CA SER A 137 1.48 11.00 16.51
C SER A 137 2.34 12.26 16.71
N SER A 138 3.44 12.39 15.97
CA SER A 138 4.14 13.67 15.88
C SER A 138 3.13 14.64 15.29
N SER A 139 2.54 15.48 16.15
CA SER A 139 1.65 16.57 15.74
C SER A 139 2.40 17.60 14.88
N SER A 140 3.72 17.45 14.74
CA SER A 140 4.58 18.18 13.84
C SER A 140 4.06 18.14 12.40
N PRO A 141 4.15 19.26 11.68
CA PRO A 141 3.83 19.28 10.26
C PRO A 141 4.80 18.40 9.46
N PRO A 142 4.35 17.74 8.37
CA PRO A 142 5.21 16.98 7.46
C PRO A 142 6.42 17.76 6.92
N ALA A 143 6.32 19.09 6.84
CA ALA A 143 7.38 19.97 6.39
C ALA A 143 7.37 21.29 7.18
N THR A 144 8.51 21.97 7.22
CA THR A 144 8.59 23.38 7.66
C THR A 144 9.00 24.25 6.49
N VAL A 145 8.46 25.47 6.45
CA VAL A 145 8.76 26.45 5.40
C VAL A 145 9.27 27.72 6.08
N GLY A 146 10.50 28.12 5.75
CA GLY A 146 11.12 29.35 6.19
C GLY A 146 10.60 30.57 5.44
N GLY A 147 10.72 31.75 6.04
CA GLY A 147 10.38 33.02 5.39
C GLY A 147 11.27 33.37 4.19
N ASP A 148 12.39 32.67 4.05
CA ASP A 148 13.35 32.75 2.96
C ASP A 148 13.03 31.78 1.81
N LEU A 149 11.85 31.17 1.80
CA LEU A 149 11.39 30.21 0.79
C LEU A 149 12.11 28.86 0.82
N THR A 150 12.83 28.56 1.91
CA THR A 150 13.41 27.24 2.17
C THR A 150 12.38 26.30 2.75
N ILE A 151 12.34 25.07 2.26
CA ILE A 151 11.45 24.01 2.72
C ILE A 151 12.31 22.86 3.23
N THR A 152 12.06 22.43 4.46
CA THR A 152 12.73 21.26 5.03
C THR A 152 11.72 20.20 5.43
N MET A 153 12.04 18.93 5.17
CA MET A 153 11.21 17.79 5.55
C MET A 153 12.04 16.54 5.79
N SER A 154 11.55 15.63 6.64
CA SER A 154 12.15 14.32 6.85
C SER A 154 12.24 13.55 5.54
N VAL A 155 13.28 12.74 5.32
CA VAL A 155 13.36 11.84 4.16
C VAL A 155 12.47 10.60 4.31
N THR A 156 12.25 10.16 5.55
CA THR A 156 11.41 9.01 5.89
C THR A 156 9.93 9.35 5.74
N ASN A 157 9.17 8.50 5.03
CA ASN A 157 7.72 8.63 4.84
C ASN A 157 7.26 9.96 4.18
N SER A 158 8.10 10.59 3.36
CA SER A 158 7.81 11.88 2.69
C SER A 158 7.96 11.84 1.16
N MET A 159 8.15 10.66 0.57
CA MET A 159 8.49 10.51 -0.84
C MET A 159 7.49 11.21 -1.76
N TYR A 160 6.19 11.10 -1.47
CA TYR A 160 5.15 11.73 -2.28
C TYR A 160 5.21 13.26 -2.18
N GLU A 161 5.39 13.81 -0.98
CA GLU A 161 5.52 15.25 -0.77
C GLU A 161 6.80 15.81 -1.43
N ARG A 162 7.93 15.10 -1.32
CA ARG A 162 9.19 15.46 -2.00
C ARG A 162 9.03 15.49 -3.52
N TYR A 163 8.41 14.46 -4.09
CA TYR A 163 8.10 14.43 -5.51
C TYR A 163 7.22 15.61 -5.95
N GLN A 164 6.22 16.00 -5.15
CA GLN A 164 5.39 17.18 -5.47
C GLN A 164 6.16 18.50 -5.32
N LEU A 165 7.06 18.62 -4.33
CA LEU A 165 7.91 19.80 -4.14
C LEU A 165 8.82 20.05 -5.35
N GLU A 166 9.45 19.01 -5.88
CA GLU A 166 10.38 19.10 -7.01
C GLU A 166 9.74 19.62 -8.31
N ARG A 167 8.41 19.66 -8.38
CA ARG A 167 7.68 20.27 -9.50
C ARG A 167 7.72 21.80 -9.49
N PHE A 168 8.01 22.42 -8.36
CA PHE A 168 8.00 23.89 -8.20
C PHE A 168 9.09 24.45 -7.28
N ALA A 169 9.94 23.62 -6.71
CA ALA A 169 11.08 23.98 -5.86
C ALA A 169 12.34 23.24 -6.33
N GLU A 170 13.49 23.86 -6.10
CA GLU A 170 14.81 23.32 -6.43
C GLU A 170 15.36 22.52 -5.25
N TRP A 171 15.93 21.35 -5.53
CA TRP A 171 16.62 20.55 -4.52
C TRP A 171 17.97 21.18 -4.17
N GLU A 172 18.26 21.40 -2.89
CA GLU A 172 19.54 21.94 -2.42
C GLU A 172 20.42 20.85 -1.80
N ALA A 173 19.88 20.03 -0.90
CA ALA A 173 20.63 19.00 -0.18
C ALA A 173 19.71 17.92 0.42
N GLN A 174 20.28 16.75 0.71
CA GLN A 174 19.56 15.68 1.41
C GLN A 174 20.49 14.80 2.25
N ASP A 175 20.29 14.83 3.56
CA ASP A 175 20.82 13.84 4.52
C ASP A 175 19.65 13.06 5.15
N SER A 176 19.39 13.22 6.45
CA SER A 176 18.16 12.76 7.12
C SER A 176 16.98 13.71 6.90
N VAL A 177 17.27 14.94 6.49
CA VAL A 177 16.32 16.01 6.13
C VAL A 177 16.63 16.44 4.71
N ALA A 178 15.60 16.50 3.87
CA ALA A 178 15.67 17.06 2.52
C ALA A 178 15.39 18.56 2.58
N THR A 179 16.21 19.35 1.89
CA THR A 179 16.11 20.81 1.79
C THR A 179 15.82 21.23 0.36
N TYR A 180 14.81 22.06 0.19
CA TYR A 180 14.37 22.60 -1.09
C TYR A 180 14.24 24.12 -1.03
N ARG A 181 14.38 24.80 -2.16
CA ARG A 181 14.21 26.25 -2.30
C ARG A 181 13.16 26.58 -3.35
N ILE A 182 12.20 27.43 -3.01
CA ILE A 182 11.32 28.03 -4.02
C ILE A 182 12.00 29.28 -4.58
N THR A 183 12.20 29.33 -5.90
CA THR A 183 12.73 30.48 -6.63
C THR A 183 11.68 30.99 -7.62
N ALA A 184 11.87 32.23 -8.12
CA ALA A 184 11.00 32.74 -9.17
C ALA A 184 11.07 31.85 -10.44
N ASP A 185 12.26 31.38 -10.78
CA ASP A 185 12.50 30.50 -11.92
C ASP A 185 11.84 29.12 -11.74
N SER A 186 11.91 28.53 -10.53
CA SER A 186 11.28 27.25 -10.25
C SER A 186 9.75 27.34 -10.35
N VAL A 187 9.16 28.44 -9.87
CA VAL A 187 7.71 28.70 -9.98
C VAL A 187 7.30 28.99 -11.42
N TRP A 188 8.10 29.74 -12.17
CA TRP A 188 7.82 30.00 -13.59
C TRP A 188 7.90 28.73 -14.43
N ARG A 189 8.89 27.87 -14.19
CA ARG A 189 8.97 26.51 -14.78
C ARG A 189 7.74 25.68 -14.44
N ALA A 190 7.31 25.71 -13.18
CA ALA A 190 6.12 24.99 -12.72
C ALA A 190 4.85 25.48 -13.44
N TYR A 191 4.70 26.79 -13.60
CA TYR A 191 3.57 27.41 -14.29
C TYR A 191 3.48 26.93 -15.75
N ASN A 192 4.59 26.93 -16.48
CA ASN A 192 4.65 26.41 -17.85
C ASN A 192 4.37 24.91 -17.95
N ALA A 193 4.62 24.16 -16.87
CA ALA A 193 4.27 22.75 -16.73
C ALA A 193 2.83 22.52 -16.21
N GLY A 194 2.00 23.57 -16.14
CA GLY A 194 0.59 23.49 -15.74
C GLY A 194 0.35 23.48 -14.22
N VAL A 195 1.34 23.84 -13.41
CA VAL A 195 1.22 23.97 -11.96
C VAL A 195 1.09 25.45 -11.59
N ASN A 196 -0.12 25.88 -11.21
CA ASN A 196 -0.36 27.27 -10.84
C ASN A 196 -0.03 27.59 -9.38
N THR A 197 0.18 28.86 -9.07
CA THR A 197 0.55 29.34 -7.73
C THR A 197 -0.49 29.04 -6.65
N ALA A 198 -1.78 28.96 -7.02
CA ALA A 198 -2.84 28.54 -6.11
C ALA A 198 -2.79 27.05 -5.72
N GLN A 199 -2.33 26.17 -6.63
CA GLN A 199 -2.04 24.77 -6.34
C GLN A 199 -0.82 24.65 -5.42
N ILE A 200 0.24 25.42 -5.70
CA ILE A 200 1.45 25.48 -4.85
C ILE A 200 1.06 25.92 -3.43
N ALA A 201 0.31 27.01 -3.29
CA ALA A 201 -0.12 27.51 -1.98
C ALA A 201 -0.97 26.49 -1.19
N ARG A 202 -1.91 25.79 -1.85
CA ARG A 202 -2.69 24.71 -1.22
C ARG A 202 -1.83 23.54 -0.76
N PHE A 203 -0.86 23.15 -1.59
CA PHE A 203 0.05 22.07 -1.25
C PHE A 203 0.92 22.45 -0.04
N LEU A 204 1.51 23.65 -0.02
CA LEU A 204 2.32 24.15 1.10
C LEU A 204 1.52 24.16 2.40
N LYS A 205 0.30 24.71 2.39
CA LYS A 205 -0.59 24.71 3.56
C LYS A 205 -0.84 23.30 4.09
N ARG A 206 -1.09 22.33 3.21
CA ARG A 206 -1.31 20.94 3.62
C ARG A 206 -0.10 20.33 4.30
N ILE A 207 1.10 20.50 3.74
CA ILE A 207 2.33 19.88 4.29
C ILE A 207 2.89 20.63 5.51
N THR A 208 2.52 21.89 5.71
CA THR A 208 2.91 22.68 6.91
C THR A 208 1.83 22.74 7.98
N LYS A 209 0.66 22.12 7.77
CA LYS A 209 -0.53 22.28 8.63
C LYS A 209 -0.91 23.75 8.83
N ASP A 210 -1.05 24.47 7.72
CA ASP A 210 -1.36 25.91 7.60
C ASP A 210 -0.28 26.87 8.17
N GLN A 211 0.91 26.37 8.52
CA GLN A 211 2.03 27.19 9.00
C GLN A 211 2.88 27.72 7.83
N VAL A 212 2.27 28.39 6.87
CA VAL A 212 2.98 29.04 5.76
C VAL A 212 3.26 30.51 6.12
N PRO A 213 4.53 30.97 6.13
CA PRO A 213 4.84 32.36 6.43
C PRO A 213 4.18 33.34 5.44
N PRO A 214 3.74 34.54 5.89
CA PRO A 214 3.16 35.55 5.01
C PRO A 214 4.10 36.01 3.88
N ALA A 215 5.42 35.94 4.10
CA ALA A 215 6.41 36.23 3.06
C ALA A 215 6.30 35.28 1.87
N VAL A 216 6.11 33.98 2.12
CA VAL A 216 5.95 32.96 1.08
C VAL A 216 4.66 33.15 0.30
N SER A 217 3.56 33.45 1.01
CA SER A 217 2.27 33.74 0.36
C SER A 217 2.36 34.96 -0.56
N ARG A 218 3.03 36.04 -0.11
CA ARG A 218 3.23 37.25 -0.92
C ARG A 218 4.14 36.99 -2.13
N ALA A 219 5.20 36.20 -1.98
CA ALA A 219 6.08 35.83 -3.09
C ALA A 219 5.32 35.04 -4.17
N LEU A 220 4.54 34.03 -3.77
CA LEU A 220 3.71 33.25 -4.70
C LEU A 220 2.63 34.09 -5.39
N GLN A 221 2.06 35.09 -4.71
CA GLN A 221 1.14 36.05 -5.32
C GLN A 221 1.86 36.92 -6.36
N ALA A 222 3.03 37.46 -6.02
CA ALA A 222 3.81 38.30 -6.94
C ALA A 222 4.24 37.56 -8.22
N TRP A 223 4.49 36.25 -8.14
CA TRP A 223 4.82 35.42 -9.30
C TRP A 223 3.59 34.86 -10.04
N GLY A 224 2.41 34.93 -9.43
CA GLY A 224 1.16 34.36 -9.95
C GLY A 224 0.40 35.24 -10.93
N GLY A 225 0.83 36.50 -11.10
CA GLY A 225 0.11 37.53 -11.86
C GLY A 225 -0.69 38.44 -10.95
#